data_AF-A0A1Y5NYX8-F1
#
_entry.id   AF-A0A1Y5NYX8-F1
#
_cell.length_a   1.000
_cell.length_b   1.000
_cell.length_c   1.000
_cell.angle_alpha   90.00
_cell.angle_beta   90.00
_cell.angle_gamma   90.00
#
_symmetry.space_group_name_H-M   'P 1'
#
loop_
_entity.id
_entity.type
_entity.pdbx_description
1 polymer ?
#
loop_
_entity_poly.entity_id
_entity_poly.type
_entity_poly.pdbx_seq_one_letter_code
_entity_poly.pdbx_strand_id
1 'polypeptide(L)' 'MRFHDETVPEAYASRARWEAPAWRVDAWVSTYTAIAAGEVSAVSSAVEDVTGVPPMSFVELLRAQRPNR' A
#
# COMPACT_ATOMS: atom_id res chain seq x y z
N MET A 1 -12.80 -12.90 1.64
CA MET A 1 -11.89 -12.30 0.62
C MET A 1 -10.70 -13.24 0.48
N ARG A 2 -10.26 -13.53 -0.76
CA ARG A 2 -9.06 -14.36 -1.02
C ARG A 2 -8.06 -13.52 -1.80
N PHE A 3 -6.77 -13.78 -1.57
CA PHE A 3 -5.69 -13.19 -2.34
C PHE A 3 -5.60 -13.85 -3.73
N HIS A 4 -5.28 -13.06 -4.75
CA HIS A 4 -4.93 -13.52 -6.09
C HIS A 4 -3.63 -12.82 -6.47
N ASP A 5 -2.62 -13.61 -6.82
CA ASP A 5 -1.32 -13.11 -7.25
C ASP A 5 -1.41 -12.73 -8.75
N GLU A 6 -1.86 -11.50 -9.02
CA GLU A 6 -1.94 -10.98 -10.38
C GLU A 6 -0.52 -10.86 -10.98
N THR A 7 -0.34 -11.37 -12.19
CA THR A 7 0.80 -11.03 -13.03
C THR A 7 0.75 -9.54 -13.43
N VAL A 8 1.89 -8.97 -13.86
CA VAL A 8 1.93 -7.56 -14.32
C VAL A 8 0.89 -7.26 -15.41
N PRO A 9 0.73 -8.10 -16.48
CA PRO A 9 -0.32 -7.88 -17.47
C PRO A 9 -1.74 -7.93 -16.90
N GLU A 10 -2.01 -8.86 -15.98
CA GLU A 10 -3.32 -8.95 -15.29
C GLU A 10 -3.58 -7.72 -14.43
N ALA A 11 -2.54 -7.18 -13.77
CA ALA A 11 -2.66 -5.98 -12.98
C ALA A 11 -3.07 -4.77 -13.83
N TYR A 12 -2.47 -4.60 -15.02
CA TYR A 12 -2.89 -3.57 -15.99
C TYR A 12 -4.32 -3.78 -16.47
N ALA A 13 -4.67 -5.01 -16.86
CA ALA A 13 -6.01 -5.35 -17.34
C ALA A 13 -7.10 -5.10 -16.28
N SER A 14 -6.86 -5.48 -15.02
CA SER A 14 -7.82 -5.31 -13.94
C SER A 14 -8.02 -3.83 -13.57
N ARG A 15 -7.03 -2.97 -13.84
CA ARG A 15 -7.07 -1.52 -13.57
C ARG A 15 -7.64 -0.69 -14.71
N ALA A 16 -7.80 -1.25 -15.91
CA ALA A 16 -8.41 -0.58 -17.06
C ALA A 16 -9.83 -0.04 -16.77
N ARG A 17 -10.58 -0.72 -15.88
CA ARG A 17 -11.94 -0.32 -15.47
C ARG A 17 -12.04 1.06 -14.80
N TRP A 18 -10.92 1.61 -14.33
CA TRP A 18 -10.89 2.88 -13.62
C TRP A 18 -10.71 4.08 -14.54
N GLU A 19 -10.56 3.86 -15.85
CA GLU A 19 -10.40 4.90 -16.88
C GLU A 19 -9.35 5.97 -16.52
N ALA A 20 -8.36 5.58 -15.72
CA ALA A 20 -7.29 6.44 -15.29
C ALA A 20 -6.32 6.70 -16.46
N PRO A 21 -5.68 7.87 -16.51
CA PRO A 21 -4.58 8.09 -17.44
C PRO A 21 -3.49 7.02 -17.29
N ALA A 22 -2.85 6.62 -18.39
CA ALA A 22 -1.86 5.52 -18.39
C ALA A 22 -0.78 5.70 -17.32
N TRP A 23 -0.21 6.91 -17.20
CA TRP A 23 0.81 7.23 -16.19
C TRP A 23 0.39 6.92 -14.75
N ARG A 24 -0.92 7.00 -14.44
CA ARG A 24 -1.44 6.72 -13.10
C ARG A 24 -1.55 5.21 -12.86
N VAL A 25 -1.96 4.47 -13.89
CA VAL A 25 -1.97 3.00 -13.84
C VAL A 25 -0.54 2.48 -13.69
N ASP A 26 0.41 3.04 -14.45
CA ASP A 26 1.83 2.73 -14.33
C ASP A 26 2.32 2.94 -12.90
N ALA A 27 1.98 4.07 -12.28
CA ALA A 27 2.37 4.38 -10.90
C ALA A 27 1.78 3.38 -9.88
N TRP A 28 0.53 2.93 -10.08
CA TRP A 28 -0.05 1.91 -9.20
C TRP A 28 0.65 0.56 -9.36
N VAL A 29 0.83 0.10 -10.60
CA VAL A 29 1.49 -1.18 -10.87
C VAL A 29 2.93 -1.15 -10.37
N SER A 30 3.69 -0.09 -10.65
CA SER A 30 5.09 0.04 -10.25
C SER A 30 5.26 0.05 -8.73
N THR A 31 4.34 0.69 -8.00
CA THR A 31 4.38 0.73 -6.54
C THR A 31 4.24 -0.69 -5.96
N TYR A 32 3.28 -1.47 -6.45
CA TYR A 32 3.09 -2.84 -5.95
C TYR A 32 4.20 -3.80 -6.40
N THR A 33 4.78 -3.61 -7.59
CA THR A 33 5.94 -4.40 -8.00
C THR A 33 7.18 -4.08 -7.16
N ALA A 34 7.40 -2.81 -6.78
CA ALA A 34 8.48 -2.43 -5.88
C ALA A 34 8.29 -3.01 -4.47
N ILE A 35 7.04 -3.01 -3.96
CA ILE A 35 6.69 -3.69 -2.70
C ILE A 35 6.98 -5.19 -2.80
N ALA A 36 6.55 -5.85 -3.88
CA ALA A 36 6.79 -7.28 -4.10
C ALA A 36 8.29 -7.61 -4.20
N ALA A 37 9.09 -6.71 -4.79
CA ALA A 37 10.55 -6.82 -4.86
C ALA A 37 11.25 -6.49 -3.52
N GLY A 38 10.52 -6.03 -2.50
CA GLY A 38 11.06 -5.68 -1.19
C GLY A 38 11.81 -4.34 -1.14
N GLU A 39 11.69 -3.50 -2.17
CA GLU A 39 12.40 -2.21 -2.26
C GLU A 39 12.05 -1.25 -1.13
N VAL A 40 10.87 -1.42 -0.53
CA VAL A 40 10.36 -0.61 0.58
C VAL A 40 10.26 -1.39 1.91
N SER A 41 11.03 -2.46 2.06
CA SER A 41 11.00 -3.32 3.27
C SER A 41 11.81 -2.79 4.45
N ALA A 42 12.66 -1.78 4.25
CA ALA A 42 13.52 -1.24 5.29
C ALA A 42 12.71 -0.55 6.40
N VAL A 43 13.08 -0.83 7.65
CA VAL A 43 12.46 -0.24 8.85
C VAL A 43 13.41 0.72 9.55
N SER A 44 12.87 1.75 10.20
CA SER A 44 13.65 2.73 10.99
C SER A 44 12.83 3.28 12.16
N SER A 45 13.51 3.92 13.12
CA SER A 45 12.92 4.68 14.24
C SER A 45 12.55 6.12 13.86
N ALA A 46 12.71 6.52 12.58
CA ALA A 46 12.73 7.92 12.16
C ALA A 46 11.46 8.71 12.55
N VAL A 47 10.28 8.06 12.57
CA VAL A 47 9.03 8.71 12.99
C VAL A 47 9.13 9.18 14.44
N GLU A 48 9.58 8.31 15.35
CA GLU A 48 9.72 8.64 16.76
C GLU A 48 10.87 9.64 16.99
N ASP A 49 12.00 9.45 16.29
CA ASP A 49 13.16 10.35 16.41
C ASP A 49 12.83 11.79 16.00
N VAL A 50 11.99 11.99 14.97
CA VAL A 50 11.62 13.32 14.45
C VAL A 50 10.46 13.94 15.24
N THR A 51 9.49 13.14 15.67
CA THR A 51 8.23 13.66 16.23
C THR A 51 8.13 13.54 17.76
N GLY A 52 8.97 12.73 18.38
CA GLY A 52 8.87 12.35 19.80
C GLY A 52 7.68 11.44 20.13
N VAL A 53 6.96 10.94 19.12
CA VAL A 53 5.78 10.07 19.26
C VAL A 53 6.00 8.79 18.45
N PRO A 54 5.79 7.60 19.04
CA PRO A 54 5.95 6.34 18.30
C PRO A 54 4.93 6.23 17.16
N PRO A 55 5.27 5.57 16.03
CA PRO A 55 4.35 5.36 14.94
C PRO A 55 3.15 4.51 15.39
N MET A 56 1.95 4.87 14.92
CA MET A 56 0.75 4.07 15.15
C MET A 56 0.87 2.70 14.47
N SER A 57 0.67 1.62 15.22
CA SER A 57 0.60 0.28 14.66
C SER A 57 -0.68 0.09 13.84
N PHE A 58 -0.65 -0.84 12.89
CA PHE A 58 -1.84 -1.18 12.09
C PHE A 58 -3.03 -1.64 12.97
N VAL A 59 -2.75 -2.35 14.07
CA VAL A 59 -3.79 -2.80 15.01
C VAL A 59 -4.45 -1.63 15.72
N GLU A 60 -3.68 -0.64 16.16
CA GLU A 60 -4.21 0.58 16.78
C GLU A 60 -5.06 1.38 15.80
N LEU A 61 -4.59 1.54 14.57
CA LEU A 61 -5.35 2.19 13.50
C LEU A 61 -6.70 1.50 13.28
N LEU A 62 -6.71 0.17 13.15
CA LEU A 62 -7.92 -0.59 12.96
C LEU A 62 -8.89 -0.46 14.14
N ARG A 63 -8.39 -0.40 15.38
CA ARG A 63 -9.23 -0.17 16.57
C ARG A 63 -9.84 1.23 16.56
N ALA A 64 -9.07 2.25 16.19
CA ALA A 64 -9.53 3.64 16.11
C ALA A 64 -10.56 3.88 15.00
N GLN A 65 -10.46 3.15 13.88
CA GLN A 65 -11.40 3.24 12.76
C GLN A 65 -12.72 2.51 12.99
N ARG A 66 -12.85 1.68 14.05
CA ARG A 66 -14.15 1.07 14.36
C ARG A 66 -15.08 2.20 14.79
N PRO A 67 -16.21 2.44 14.07
CA PRO A 67 -17.19 3.38 14.54
C PRO A 67 -17.63 2.94 15.93
N ASN A 68 -17.73 3.89 16.88
CA ASN A 68 -18.50 3.64 18.11
C ASN A 68 -19.89 3.20 17.66
N ARG A 69 -20.18 1.91 17.80
CA ARG A 69 -21.51 1.36 17.61
C ARG A 69 -22.28 1.50 18.91
#